data_AF-A0A1H0LEW1-F1
#
_entry.id   AF-A0A1H0LEW1-F1
#
_cell.length_a   1.000
_cell.length_b   1.000
_cell.length_c   1.000
_cell.angle_alpha   90.00
_cell.angle_beta   90.00
_cell.angle_gamma   90.00
#
_symmetry.space_group_name_H-M   'P 1'
#
loop_
_entity.id
_entity.type
_entity.pdbx_description
1 polymer ?
#
loop_
_entity_poly.entity_id
_entity_poly.type
_entity_poly.pdbx_seq_one_letter_code
_entity_poly.pdbx_strand_id
1 'polypeptide(L)'
;NQVQSSRRLEREAGRNVEVMWLTGKLAPDFKTIADFRRNNGDAVRATCRQFVVLCREVGLIASGTVAVDGSRFRAVNTRDRNYTPGAIQRRIEQIEGGIERYLAQLDTADR
;
A
#
# COMPACT_ATOMS: atom_id res chain seq x y z
N ASN A 1 -13.92 -0.47 5.78
CA ASN A 1 -13.91 0.90 6.34
C ASN A 1 -13.21 1.88 5.39
N GLN A 2 -13.97 2.62 4.57
CA GLN A 2 -13.45 3.52 3.52
C GLN A 2 -13.04 4.91 4.05
N VAL A 3 -12.23 4.99 5.09
CA VAL A 3 -11.85 6.26 5.75
C VAL A 3 -10.61 6.86 5.06
N GLN A 4 -10.75 7.28 3.80
CA GLN A 4 -9.61 7.70 2.98
C GLN A 4 -9.38 9.22 2.93
N SER A 5 -10.44 10.01 3.18
CA SER A 5 -10.33 11.48 3.21
C SER A 5 -9.96 11.99 4.60
N SER A 6 -9.20 13.07 4.62
CA SER A 6 -8.72 13.74 5.84
C SER A 6 -9.89 14.20 6.73
N ARG A 7 -11.01 14.64 6.15
CA ARG A 7 -12.23 14.98 6.91
C ARG A 7 -12.88 13.77 7.59
N ARG A 8 -12.77 12.58 6.99
CA ARG A 8 -13.25 11.36 7.64
C ARG A 8 -12.27 10.91 8.72
N LEU A 9 -10.97 11.04 8.47
CA LEU A 9 -9.93 10.73 9.47
C LEU A 9 -10.04 11.64 10.70
N GLU A 10 -10.30 12.94 10.52
CA GLU A 10 -10.60 13.90 11.61
C GLU A 10 -11.78 13.43 12.45
N ARG A 11 -12.90 13.02 11.82
CA ARG A 11 -14.05 12.46 12.52
C ARG A 11 -13.70 11.18 13.29
N GLU A 12 -12.89 10.30 12.70
CA GLU A 12 -12.46 9.07 13.38
C GLU A 12 -11.52 9.35 14.56
N ALA A 13 -10.66 10.36 14.48
CA ALA A 13 -9.78 10.74 15.59
C ALA A 13 -10.56 11.14 16.85
N GLY A 14 -11.80 11.63 16.68
CA GLY A 14 -12.71 11.98 17.79
C GLY A 14 -13.67 10.89 18.26
N ARG A 15 -13.74 9.71 17.59
CA ARG A 15 -14.73 8.66 17.96
C ARG A 15 -14.24 7.22 17.94
N ASN A 16 -13.21 6.91 17.16
CA ASN A 16 -12.68 5.56 17.02
C ASN A 16 -11.57 5.35 18.06
N VAL A 17 -11.81 4.45 19.00
CA VAL A 17 -10.88 4.13 20.10
C VAL A 17 -9.52 3.64 19.58
N GLU A 18 -9.49 2.90 18.47
CA GLU A 18 -8.24 2.43 17.84
C GLU A 18 -7.42 3.61 17.31
N VAL A 19 -8.08 4.56 16.65
CA VAL A 19 -7.42 5.78 16.14
C VAL A 19 -6.94 6.64 17.30
N MET A 20 -7.76 6.84 18.32
CA MET A 20 -7.36 7.56 19.54
C MET A 20 -6.15 6.91 20.21
N TRP A 21 -6.08 5.58 20.25
CA TRP A 21 -4.94 4.88 20.83
C TRP A 21 -3.67 5.10 19.99
N LEU A 22 -3.76 4.94 18.67
CA LEU A 22 -2.64 5.13 17.74
C LEU A 22 -2.10 6.56 17.75
N THR A 23 -2.98 7.57 17.86
CA THR A 23 -2.59 8.98 17.85
C THR A 23 -2.27 9.53 19.24
N GLY A 24 -2.34 8.70 20.30
CA GLY A 24 -2.18 9.19 21.67
C GLY A 24 -3.24 10.23 22.07
N LYS A 25 -4.47 10.06 21.57
CA LYS A 25 -5.63 10.95 21.69
C LYS A 25 -5.47 12.33 21.03
N LEU A 26 -4.47 12.51 20.17
CA LEU A 26 -4.44 13.67 19.29
C LEU A 26 -5.63 13.59 18.31
N ALA A 27 -6.35 14.71 18.19
CA ALA A 27 -7.45 14.90 17.26
C ALA A 27 -7.10 16.02 16.26
N PRO A 28 -6.15 15.78 15.32
CA PRO A 28 -5.78 16.76 14.33
C PRO A 28 -6.95 17.08 13.41
N ASP A 29 -7.07 18.35 13.02
CA ASP A 29 -8.08 18.76 12.04
C ASP A 29 -7.77 18.22 10.65
N PHE A 30 -8.76 18.24 9.76
CA PHE A 30 -8.59 17.70 8.41
C PHE A 30 -7.44 18.37 7.63
N LYS A 31 -7.15 19.64 7.91
CA LYS A 31 -6.10 20.40 7.23
C LYS A 31 -4.71 19.90 7.65
N THR A 32 -4.52 19.70 8.95
CA THR A 32 -3.30 19.13 9.53
C THR A 32 -3.02 17.74 8.96
N ILE A 33 -4.05 16.89 8.84
CA ILE A 33 -3.93 15.56 8.24
C ILE A 33 -3.57 15.66 6.75
N ALA A 34 -4.25 16.52 5.99
CA ALA A 34 -3.99 16.71 4.56
C ALA A 34 -2.56 17.22 4.31
N ASP A 35 -2.11 18.20 5.09
CA ASP A 35 -0.75 18.75 4.99
C ASP A 35 0.31 17.71 5.38
N PHE A 36 0.06 16.90 6.42
CA PHE A 36 0.94 15.78 6.77
C PHE A 36 1.11 14.80 5.61
N ARG A 37 0.01 14.40 4.95
CA ARG A 37 0.04 13.48 3.81
C ARG A 37 0.79 14.06 2.62
N ARG A 38 0.53 15.33 2.29
CA ARG A 38 1.19 16.05 1.19
C ARG A 38 2.69 16.15 1.41
N ASN A 39 3.10 16.52 2.62
CA ASN A 39 4.51 16.77 2.94
C ASN A 39 5.33 15.47 3.13
N ASN A 40 4.68 14.33 3.34
CA ASN A 40 5.34 13.06 3.68
C ASN A 40 5.00 11.91 2.71
N GLY A 41 4.58 12.22 1.47
CA GLY A 41 4.12 11.20 0.51
C GLY A 41 5.12 10.06 0.27
N ASP A 42 6.42 10.36 0.19
CA ASP A 42 7.47 9.35 0.00
C ASP A 42 7.62 8.43 1.22
N ALA A 43 7.56 8.99 2.42
CA ALA A 43 7.61 8.22 3.67
C ALA A 43 6.36 7.34 3.83
N VAL A 44 5.18 7.83 3.45
CA VAL A 44 3.94 7.04 3.42
C VAL A 44 4.09 5.86 2.46
N ARG A 45 4.61 6.10 1.25
CA ARG A 45 4.88 5.03 0.26
C ARG A 45 5.84 3.97 0.82
N ALA A 46 6.95 4.41 1.40
CA ALA A 46 7.95 3.51 1.98
C ALA A 46 7.37 2.68 3.15
N THR A 47 6.59 3.33 4.02
CA THR A 47 5.94 2.66 5.16
C THR A 47 4.92 1.63 4.69
N CYS A 48 4.08 1.97 3.71
CA CYS A 48 3.13 1.02 3.12
C CYS A 48 3.85 -0.18 2.47
N ARG A 49 4.97 0.03 1.80
CA ARG A 49 5.79 -1.06 1.25
C ARG A 49 6.27 -1.99 2.36
N GLN A 50 6.82 -1.44 3.43
CA GLN A 50 7.31 -2.24 4.56
C GLN A 50 6.17 -2.97 5.28
N PHE A 51 4.99 -2.34 5.39
CA PHE A 51 3.80 -2.98 5.94
C PHE A 51 3.38 -4.21 5.14
N VAL A 52 3.43 -4.15 3.80
CA VAL A 52 3.14 -5.33 2.95
C VAL A 52 4.17 -6.44 3.18
N VAL A 53 5.45 -6.11 3.33
CA VAL A 53 6.51 -7.09 3.67
C VAL A 53 6.22 -7.73 5.02
N LEU A 54 5.94 -6.92 6.05
CA LEU A 54 5.59 -7.41 7.38
C LEU A 54 4.38 -8.35 7.34
N CYS A 55 3.30 -7.96 6.66
CA CYS A 55 2.11 -8.79 6.50
C CYS A 55 2.41 -10.13 5.82
N ARG A 56 3.39 -10.18 4.90
CA ARG A 56 3.84 -11.44 4.30
C ARG A 56 4.62 -12.28 5.30
N GLU A 57 5.51 -11.69 6.08
CA GLU A 57 6.33 -12.39 7.09
C GLU A 57 5.46 -13.01 8.19
N VAL A 58 4.40 -12.32 8.62
CA VAL A 58 3.46 -12.84 9.64
C VAL A 58 2.33 -13.70 9.05
N GLY A 59 2.37 -14.00 7.75
CA GLY A 59 1.40 -14.88 7.10
C GLY A 59 0.00 -14.27 6.85
N LEU A 60 -0.18 -12.96 7.00
CA LEU A 60 -1.42 -12.26 6.67
C LEU A 60 -1.61 -12.06 5.16
N ILE A 61 -0.51 -11.99 4.41
CA ILE A 61 -0.51 -12.04 2.95
C ILE A 61 0.11 -13.37 2.55
N ALA A 62 -0.72 -14.27 2.00
CA ALA A 62 -0.26 -15.56 1.51
C ALA A 62 0.82 -15.35 0.43
N SER A 63 2.05 -15.76 0.73
CA SER A 63 2.98 -16.14 -0.34
C SER A 63 2.47 -17.46 -0.90
N GLY A 64 2.31 -17.58 -2.22
CA GLY A 64 2.05 -18.89 -2.81
C GLY A 64 3.16 -19.84 -2.38
N THR A 65 2.83 -20.83 -1.54
CA THR A 65 3.77 -21.86 -1.13
C THR A 65 4.11 -22.68 -2.37
N VAL A 66 5.35 -22.57 -2.85
CA VAL A 66 5.84 -23.40 -3.95
C VAL A 66 6.62 -24.56 -3.34
N ALA A 67 5.96 -25.70 -3.17
CA ALA A 67 6.63 -26.95 -2.86
C ALA A 67 7.17 -27.54 -4.17
N VAL A 68 8.49 -27.59 -4.32
CA VAL A 68 9.16 -28.26 -5.44
C VAL A 68 9.60 -29.64 -4.99
N ASP A 69 8.67 -30.60 -4.99
CA ASP A 69 9.03 -32.02 -4.96
C ASP A 69 9.48 -32.45 -6.37
N GLY A 70 10.35 -33.46 -6.49
CA GLY A 70 11.10 -33.85 -7.69
C GLY A 70 10.25 -34.00 -8.96
N SER A 71 9.91 -32.89 -9.59
CA SER A 71 8.98 -32.79 -10.72
C SER A 71 9.74 -32.32 -11.95
N ARG A 72 9.63 -33.06 -13.07
CA ARG A 72 10.08 -32.57 -14.37
C ARG A 72 9.09 -31.53 -14.88
N PHE A 73 9.40 -30.26 -14.69
CA PHE A 73 8.59 -29.17 -15.26
C PHE A 73 8.80 -29.11 -16.77
N ARG A 74 7.71 -29.25 -17.52
CA ARG A 74 7.69 -28.84 -18.92
C ARG A 74 7.93 -27.32 -18.92
N ALA A 75 8.97 -26.86 -19.60
CA ALA A 75 9.22 -25.43 -19.75
C ALA A 75 8.05 -24.82 -20.54
N VAL A 76 7.08 -24.24 -19.85
CA VAL A 76 5.99 -23.48 -20.47
C VAL A 76 6.56 -22.14 -20.88
N ASN A 77 7.02 -22.01 -22.13
CA ASN A 77 7.65 -20.79 -22.63
C ASN A 77 6.67 -19.73 -23.14
N THR A 78 5.36 -19.96 -22.99
CA THR A 78 4.31 -19.06 -23.51
C THR A 78 4.64 -17.62 -23.14
N ARG A 79 4.52 -16.72 -24.11
CA ARG A 79 5.01 -15.32 -24.04
C ARG A 79 4.57 -14.59 -22.76
N ASP A 80 3.39 -14.90 -22.29
CA ASP A 80 2.68 -14.35 -21.13
C ASP A 80 3.08 -14.97 -19.78
N ARG A 81 3.89 -16.04 -19.79
CA ARG A 81 4.48 -16.69 -18.61
C ARG A 81 6.01 -16.60 -18.58
N ASN A 82 6.62 -15.82 -19.49
CA ASN A 82 8.05 -15.56 -19.52
C ASN A 82 8.38 -14.21 -18.85
N TYR A 83 8.90 -14.27 -17.62
CA TYR A 83 9.31 -13.08 -16.86
C TYR A 83 10.79 -12.78 -17.10
N THR A 84 11.06 -11.98 -18.12
CA THR A 84 12.41 -11.44 -18.35
C THR A 84 12.69 -10.26 -17.41
N PRO A 85 13.96 -9.90 -17.16
CA PRO A 85 14.30 -8.70 -16.39
C PRO A 85 13.57 -7.44 -16.90
N GLY A 86 13.46 -7.27 -18.23
CA GLY A 86 12.71 -6.17 -18.83
C GLY A 86 11.18 -6.26 -18.64
N ALA A 87 10.61 -7.47 -18.56
CA ALA A 87 9.19 -7.66 -18.24
C ALA A 87 8.91 -7.31 -16.76
N ILE A 88 9.81 -7.71 -15.85
CA ILE A 88 9.73 -7.36 -14.43
C ILE A 88 9.86 -5.85 -14.24
N GLN A 89 10.82 -5.21 -14.89
CA GLN A 89 11.03 -3.76 -14.80
C GLN A 89 9.79 -2.97 -15.23
N ARG A 90 9.19 -3.30 -16.39
CA ARG A 90 7.94 -2.68 -16.84
C ARG A 90 6.78 -2.89 -15.87
N ARG A 91 6.74 -4.04 -15.19
CA ARG A 91 5.71 -4.33 -14.19
C ARG A 91 5.89 -3.46 -12.94
N ILE A 92 7.13 -3.25 -12.51
CA ILE A 92 7.45 -2.33 -11.41
C ILE A 92 7.01 -0.91 -11.77
N GLU A 93 7.38 -0.41 -12.95
CA GLU A 93 6.97 0.92 -13.44
C GLU A 93 5.44 1.08 -13.48
N GLN A 94 4.72 0.07 -13.95
CA GLN A 94 3.25 0.09 -13.96
C GLN A 94 2.66 0.19 -12.54
N ILE A 95 3.25 -0.53 -11.58
CA ILE A 95 2.84 -0.50 -10.17
C ILE A 95 3.15 0.88 -9.57
N GLU A 96 4.33 1.43 -9.81
CA GLU A 96 4.74 2.75 -9.34
C GLU A 96 3.81 3.85 -9.86
N GLY A 97 3.48 3.85 -11.15
CA GLY A 97 2.49 4.77 -11.70
C GLY A 97 1.08 4.57 -11.12
N GLY A 98 0.74 3.35 -10.70
CA GLY A 98 -0.50 3.06 -9.96
C GLY A 98 -0.52 3.70 -8.57
N ILE A 99 0.60 3.62 -7.85
CA ILE A 99 0.77 4.25 -6.52
C ILE A 99 0.65 5.77 -6.64
N GLU A 100 1.29 6.37 -7.65
CA GLU A 100 1.21 7.82 -7.90
C GLU A 100 -0.21 8.29 -8.15
N ARG A 101 -0.95 7.58 -9.02
CA ARG A 101 -2.37 7.89 -9.26
C ARG A 101 -3.19 7.81 -7.98
N TYR A 102 -2.93 6.82 -7.13
CA TYR A 102 -3.63 6.68 -5.86
C TYR A 102 -3.33 7.85 -4.91
N LEU A 103 -2.07 8.24 -4.77
CA LEU A 103 -1.69 9.41 -3.94
C LEU A 103 -2.34 10.71 -4.46
N ALA A 104 -2.38 10.91 -5.79
CA ALA A 104 -3.06 12.06 -6.38
C ALA A 104 -4.58 12.08 -6.15
N GLN A 105 -5.22 10.90 -6.07
CA GLN A 105 -6.64 10.80 -5.70
C GLN A 105 -6.87 11.20 -4.25
N LEU A 106 -5.94 10.86 -3.34
CA LEU A 106 -6.02 11.28 -1.95
C LEU A 106 -5.90 12.79 -1.81
N ASP A 107 -4.97 13.42 -2.52
CA ASP A 107 -4.83 14.88 -2.56
C ASP A 107 -6.09 15.56 -3.10
N THR A 108 -6.71 14.98 -4.13
CA THR A 108 -7.97 15.49 -4.72
C THR A 108 -9.13 15.36 -3.74
N ALA A 109 -9.23 14.25 -3.01
CA ALA A 109 -10.26 14.02 -2.00
C ALA A 109 -10.12 14.94 -0.77
N ASP A 110 -8.92 15.50 -0.57
CA ASP A 110 -8.58 16.40 0.54
C ASP A 110 -8.68 17.89 0.16
N ARG A 111 -9.00 18.22 -1.11
CA ARG A 111 -9.39 19.58 -1.51
C ARG A 111 -10.70 20.05 -0.87
#